data_AF-A0A8T4LUU6-F1
#
_entry.id   AF-A0A8T4LUU6-F1
#
_cell.length_a   1.000
_cell.length_b   1.000
_cell.length_c   1.000
_cell.angle_alpha   90.00
_cell.angle_beta   90.00
_cell.angle_gamma   90.00
#
_symmetry.space_group_name_H-M   'P 1'
#
loop_
_entity.id
_entity.type
_entity.pdbx_description
1 polymer ?
#
loop_
_entity_poly.entity_id
_entity_poly.type
_entity_poly.pdbx_seq_one_letter_code
_entity_poly.pdbx_strand_id
1 'polypeptide(L)' 'MGYEGRGGGGFGGDRQMHDATCSDCGQACQVPFQPKEGRPVYCRECYKKHKKF' A
#
# COMPACT_ATOMS: atom_id res chain seq x y z
N MET A 1 -31.59 16.51 -30.06
CA MET A 1 -31.58 15.63 -28.86
C MET A 1 -30.12 15.41 -28.48
N GLY A 2 -29.63 16.11 -27.46
CA GLY A 2 -28.27 15.94 -26.92
C GLY A 2 -28.33 15.07 -25.67
N TYR A 3 -27.46 14.07 -25.58
CA TYR A 3 -27.22 13.36 -24.33
C TYR A 3 -25.80 13.68 -23.87
N GLU A 4 -25.72 14.51 -22.85
CA GLU A 4 -24.49 14.91 -22.19
C GLU A 4 -24.06 13.85 -21.17
N GLY A 5 -22.74 13.65 -21.09
CA GLY A 5 -22.03 13.29 -19.85
C GLY A 5 -22.41 11.98 -19.16
N ARG A 6 -21.60 10.93 -19.34
CA ARG A 6 -21.48 9.88 -18.33
C ARG A 6 -20.09 9.90 -17.69
N GLY A 7 -19.96 10.76 -16.69
CA GLY A 7 -18.91 10.68 -15.69
C GLY A 7 -18.99 9.32 -14.98
N GLY A 8 -18.01 8.46 -15.27
CA GLY A 8 -17.86 7.19 -14.58
C GLY A 8 -17.09 7.40 -13.28
N GLY A 9 -17.81 7.43 -12.16
CA GLY A 9 -17.25 7.42 -10.82
C GLY A 9 -16.37 6.19 -10.62
N GLY A 10 -15.05 6.41 -10.60
CA GLY A 10 -14.08 5.41 -10.19
C GLY A 10 -13.92 5.46 -8.68
N PHE A 11 -14.49 4.47 -8.00
CA PHE A 11 -14.34 4.17 -6.58
C PHE A 11 -12.87 4.29 -6.13
N GLY A 12 -12.49 5.46 -5.64
CA GLY A 12 -11.24 5.68 -4.93
C GLY A 12 -11.37 5.02 -3.57
N GLY A 13 -11.19 3.70 -3.51
CA GLY A 13 -11.09 3.01 -2.23
C GLY A 13 -9.92 3.61 -1.47
N ASP A 14 -10.22 4.31 -0.38
CA ASP A 14 -9.24 4.85 0.56
C ASP A 14 -8.32 3.72 1.02
N ARG A 15 -7.16 3.63 0.39
CA ARG A 15 -6.11 2.70 0.78
C ARG A 15 -5.58 3.23 2.10
N GLN A 16 -6.12 2.73 3.21
CA GLN A 16 -5.65 3.06 4.53
C GLN A 16 -4.18 2.65 4.62
N MET A 17 -3.32 3.66 4.70
CA MET A 17 -1.89 3.50 4.90
C MET A 17 -1.66 3.38 6.40
N HIS A 18 -0.98 2.32 6.82
CA HIS A 18 -0.59 2.10 8.20
C HIS A 18 0.88 2.42 8.37
N ASP A 19 1.21 3.20 9.40
CA ASP A 19 2.59 3.41 9.82
C ASP A 19 3.15 2.13 10.43
N ALA A 20 4.30 1.70 9.91
CA ALA A 20 4.98 0.49 10.36
C ALA A 20 6.50 0.62 10.21
N THR A 21 7.23 -0.11 11.03
CA THR A 21 8.70 -0.12 11.00
C THR A 21 9.19 -1.29 10.17
N CYS A 22 10.06 -1.01 9.19
CA CYS A 22 10.67 -2.05 8.36
C CYS A 22 11.53 -2.98 9.22
N SER A 23 11.26 -4.29 9.17
CA SER A 23 12.02 -5.31 9.90
C SER A 23 13.42 -5.58 9.31
N ASP A 24 13.69 -5.10 8.10
CA ASP A 24 14.98 -5.28 7.42
C ASP A 24 15.92 -4.07 7.64
N CYS A 25 15.42 -2.85 7.43
CA CYS A 25 16.22 -1.63 7.57
C CYS A 25 15.92 -0.78 8.81
N GLY A 26 14.87 -1.10 9.58
CA GLY A 26 14.49 -0.37 10.79
C GLY A 26 13.84 1.00 10.56
N GLN A 27 13.56 1.40 9.31
CA GLN A 27 12.98 2.71 9.01
C GLN A 27 11.45 2.69 9.12
N ALA A 28 10.88 3.82 9.56
CA ALA A 28 9.43 4.06 9.53
C ALA A 28 8.95 4.19 8.08
N CYS A 29 7.89 3.46 7.74
CA CYS A 29 7.30 3.47 6.42
C CYS A 29 5.78 3.31 6.48
N GLN A 30 5.07 3.85 5.50
CA GLN A 30 3.64 3.65 5.37
C GLN A 30 3.38 2.46 4.44
N VAL A 31 2.62 1.50 4.94
CA VAL A 31 2.29 0.26 4.23
C VAL A 31 0.77 0.12 4.09
N PRO A 32 0.27 -0.39 2.95
CA PRO A 32 -1.18 -0.56 2.73
C PRO A 32 -1.74 -1.80 3.45
N PHE A 33 -0.96 -2.43 4.34
CA PHE A 33 -1.34 -3.62 5.07
C PHE A 33 -1.11 -3.38 6.56
N GLN A 34 -1.97 -3.94 7.40
CA GLN A 34 -1.82 -3.80 8.83
C GLN A 34 -0.59 -4.60 9.32
N PRO A 35 0.36 -3.97 10.04
CA PRO A 35 1.48 -4.69 10.64
C PRO A 35 0.94 -5.72 11.66
N LYS A 36 1.37 -6.98 11.53
CA LYS A 36 0.94 -8.08 12.41
C LYS A 36 2.13 -8.64 13.17
N GLU A 37 1.94 -8.90 14.46
CA GLU A 37 2.92 -9.58 15.31
C GLU A 37 3.12 -11.02 14.78
N GLY A 38 4.26 -11.25 14.12
CA GLY A 38 4.58 -12.53 13.45
C GLY A 38 4.76 -12.45 11.93
N ARG A 39 4.45 -11.31 11.29
CA ARG A 39 4.79 -11.08 9.88
C ARG A 39 5.73 -9.87 9.76
N PRO A 40 6.98 -10.06 9.28
CA PRO A 40 7.91 -8.95 9.13
C PRO A 40 7.37 -7.94 8.12
N VAL A 41 7.44 -6.67 8.48
CA VAL A 41 7.02 -5.57 7.62
C VAL A 41 8.22 -5.14 6.81
N TYR A 42 8.04 -5.00 5.50
CA TYR A 42 9.10 -4.51 4.63
C TYR A 42 8.65 -3.24 3.94
N CYS A 43 9.54 -2.23 3.94
CA CYS A 43 9.33 -1.05 3.11
C CYS A 43 9.36 -1.44 1.62
N ARG A 44 8.86 -0.56 0.74
CA ARG A 44 8.82 -0.82 -0.71
C ARG A 44 10.16 -1.28 -1.28
N GLU A 45 11.26 -0.75 -0.77
CA GLU A 45 12.61 -1.06 -1.24
C GLU A 45 13.08 -2.45 -0.77
N CYS A 46 12.93 -2.77 0.53
CA CYS A 46 13.26 -4.10 1.07
C CYS A 46 12.33 -5.18 0.50
N TYR A 47 11.03 -4.89 0.35
CA TYR A 47 10.07 -5.82 -0.25
C TYR A 47 10.44 -6.18 -1.69
N LYS A 48 10.85 -5.20 -2.52
CA LYS A 48 11.34 -5.47 -3.88
C LYS A 48 12.58 -6.38 -3.90
N LYS A 49 13.48 -6.25 -2.93
CA LYS A 49 14.66 -7.12 -2.80
C LYS A 49 14.26 -8.56 -2.44
N HIS A 50 13.29 -8.73 -1.52
CA HIS A 50 12.79 -10.05 -1.11
C HIS A 50 11.90 -10.74 -2.15
N LYS A 51 11.16 -10.00 -2.98
CA LYS A 51 10.22 -10.56 -3.97
C LYS A 51 10.91 -11.15 -5.23
N LYS A 52 12.23 -11.15 -5.29
CA LYS A 52 13.01 -11.63 -6.44
C LYS A 52 13.36 -13.11 -6.26
N PHE A 53 12.36 -13.97 -6.47
CA PHE A 53 12.51 -15.41 -6.73
C PHE A 53 11.55 -15.78 -7.87
#